data_AF-A0A7S4FM91-F1
#
_entry.id   AF-A0A7S4FM91-F1
#
_cell.length_a   1.000
_cell.length_b   1.000
_cell.length_c   1.000
_cell.angle_alpha   90.00
_cell.angle_beta   90.00
_cell.angle_gamma   90.00
#
_symmetry.space_group_name_H-M   'P 1'
#
loop_
_entity.id
_entity.type
_entity.pdbx_description
1 polymer ?
#
loop_
_entity_poly.entity_id
_entity_poly.type
_entity_poly.pdbx_seq_one_letter_code
_entity_poly.pdbx_strand_id
1 'polypeptide(L)'
;VEGPSVSSRAGIQTAKDEPTAKRLASLGETAHGRQPKAMDKPHLAPAASETDGCKRREPLTLDEAFQSHMVLQHTKPCVAGTSNAAVHIRFASVRSDAVHQGCRFVACLPPQTASPTSHTIKVHTNASEITLENVVFGDVFYCVGQSNMMMTLATQGSVPFQTSFSYASELRQELQQRPHIRLFERPHWTEVTVHALQRWSAVCWFFALAL
;
A
#
# COMPACT_ATOMS: atom_id res chain seq x y z
N VAL A 1 12.30 28.75 18.06
CA VAL A 1 12.49 27.33 18.45
C VAL A 1 11.53 26.52 17.58
N GLU A 2 12.04 25.97 16.48
CA GLU A 2 11.30 25.09 15.59
C GLU A 2 11.20 23.70 16.23
N GLY A 3 9.99 23.14 16.30
CA GLY A 3 9.75 21.76 16.72
C GLY A 3 9.53 20.86 15.51
N PRO A 4 9.96 19.59 15.51
CA PRO A 4 9.78 18.72 14.36
C PRO A 4 8.34 18.24 14.28
N SER A 5 7.70 18.53 13.15
CA SER A 5 6.53 17.83 12.65
C SER A 5 6.93 16.39 12.33
N VAL A 6 6.40 15.42 13.07
CA VAL A 6 6.52 13.99 12.71
C VAL A 6 5.14 13.47 12.30
N SER A 7 5.05 13.15 11.01
CA SER A 7 3.90 12.57 10.32
C SER A 7 3.70 11.11 10.72
N SER A 8 2.58 10.81 11.40
CA SER A 8 2.08 9.45 11.56
C SER A 8 1.18 9.10 10.35
N ARG A 9 1.53 8.01 9.66
CA ARG A 9 0.78 7.44 8.53
C ARG A 9 0.00 6.25 9.07
N ALA A 10 -1.33 6.30 8.98
CA ALA A 10 -2.22 5.19 9.24
C ALA A 10 -3.16 5.01 8.03
N GLY A 11 -3.42 3.78 7.60
CA GLY A 11 -4.29 3.46 6.46
C GLY A 11 -5.31 2.37 6.82
N ILE A 12 -6.54 2.50 6.31
CA ILE A 12 -7.62 1.50 6.38
C ILE A 12 -8.04 1.17 4.96
N GLN A 13 -8.41 -0.07 4.66
CA GLN A 13 -8.68 -0.50 3.28
C GLN A 13 -9.87 -1.47 3.22
N THR A 14 -10.79 -1.26 2.28
CA THR A 14 -12.00 -2.09 2.03
C THR A 14 -12.29 -2.16 0.53
N ALA A 15 -13.09 -3.10 0.03
CA ALA A 15 -13.14 -3.41 -1.40
C ALA A 15 -14.51 -3.10 -2.06
N LYS A 16 -14.59 -2.14 -3.01
CA LYS A 16 -15.30 -2.22 -4.34
C LYS A 16 -15.56 -0.89 -5.11
N ASP A 17 -15.46 -1.03 -6.44
CA ASP A 17 -16.16 -0.47 -7.65
C ASP A 17 -15.97 1.00 -8.16
N GLU A 18 -15.45 1.12 -9.40
CA GLU A 18 -15.32 2.32 -10.29
C GLU A 18 -16.52 2.41 -11.29
N PRO A 19 -16.70 3.44 -12.17
CA PRO A 19 -15.80 4.56 -12.51
C PRO A 19 -16.44 5.96 -12.65
N THR A 20 -15.65 7.03 -12.49
CA THR A 20 -15.85 8.28 -13.26
C THR A 20 -14.54 9.06 -13.39
N ALA A 21 -13.79 8.72 -14.45
CA ALA A 21 -12.84 9.63 -15.07
C ALA A 21 -13.58 10.71 -15.86
N LYS A 22 -13.27 12.00 -15.61
CA LYS A 22 -13.21 13.10 -16.61
C LYS A 22 -13.12 14.47 -15.92
N ARG A 23 -11.92 15.04 -15.91
CA ARG A 23 -11.61 16.44 -16.30
C ARG A 23 -10.25 16.81 -15.76
N LEU A 24 -9.31 17.12 -16.66
CA LEU A 24 -8.31 18.19 -16.59
C LEU A 24 -7.26 17.90 -17.67
N ALA A 25 -7.65 18.13 -18.92
CA ALA A 25 -6.75 18.25 -20.05
C ALA A 25 -7.22 19.44 -20.87
N SER A 26 -6.75 20.63 -20.50
CA SER A 26 -6.74 21.80 -21.39
C SER A 26 -5.80 22.84 -20.79
N LEU A 27 -4.74 23.17 -21.52
CA LEU A 27 -4.08 24.48 -21.65
C LEU A 27 -2.58 24.26 -21.90
N GLY A 28 -2.11 24.63 -23.08
CA GLY A 28 -0.70 24.56 -23.45
C GLY A 28 -0.49 24.51 -24.96
N GLU A 29 -0.85 25.60 -25.64
CA GLU A 29 -0.70 25.84 -27.07
C GLU A 29 0.77 25.93 -27.55
N THR A 30 0.96 25.41 -28.77
CA THR A 30 1.85 25.79 -29.89
C THR A 30 3.10 26.67 -29.66
N ALA A 31 4.25 26.17 -30.14
CA ALA A 31 5.27 27.00 -30.80
C ALA A 31 5.91 26.25 -31.98
N HIS A 32 6.01 26.94 -33.10
CA HIS A 32 6.42 26.46 -34.43
C HIS A 32 7.93 26.63 -34.65
N GLY A 33 8.60 25.58 -35.13
CA GLY A 33 9.67 25.61 -36.13
C GLY A 33 11.05 26.19 -35.77
N ARG A 34 12.09 25.32 -35.72
CA ARG A 34 13.28 25.36 -36.60
C ARG A 34 14.15 24.10 -36.38
N GLN A 35 14.33 23.26 -37.41
CA GLN A 35 15.33 22.19 -37.41
C GLN A 35 16.74 22.75 -37.66
N PRO A 36 17.78 22.25 -36.97
CA PRO A 36 19.14 22.28 -37.47
C PRO A 36 19.66 20.89 -37.88
N LYS A 37 20.58 20.94 -38.84
CA LYS A 37 21.16 19.85 -39.64
C LYS A 37 22.01 18.88 -38.83
N ALA A 38 22.09 17.64 -39.34
CA ALA A 38 23.00 16.59 -38.89
C ALA A 38 24.47 16.98 -39.03
N MET A 39 25.26 16.71 -37.99
CA MET A 39 26.73 16.66 -38.02
C MET A 39 27.18 15.39 -37.28
N ASP A 40 28.22 14.78 -37.84
CA ASP A 40 28.71 13.44 -37.55
C ASP A 40 29.19 13.17 -36.11
N LYS A 41 29.01 11.90 -35.73
CA LYS A 41 29.36 11.28 -34.44
C LYS A 41 30.86 11.36 -34.13
N PRO A 42 31.26 11.73 -32.90
CA PRO A 42 32.45 11.18 -32.29
C PRO A 42 32.12 9.82 -31.65
N HIS A 43 32.95 8.82 -31.98
CA HIS A 43 32.99 7.50 -31.36
C HIS A 43 33.37 7.65 -29.88
N LEU A 44 32.37 7.72 -28.99
CA LEU A 44 32.57 7.53 -27.57
C LEU A 44 32.63 6.02 -27.31
N ALA A 45 33.79 5.56 -26.83
CA ALA A 45 33.96 4.25 -26.22
C ALA A 45 32.82 3.97 -25.22
N PRO A 46 32.42 2.70 -25.03
CA PRO A 46 31.27 2.39 -24.18
C PRO A 46 31.48 2.98 -22.80
N ALA A 47 30.50 3.76 -22.34
CA ALA A 47 30.40 4.14 -20.94
C ALA A 47 30.19 2.87 -20.12
N ALA A 48 31.30 2.24 -19.72
CA ALA A 48 31.28 1.34 -18.58
C ALA A 48 31.02 2.18 -17.34
N SER A 49 30.01 1.77 -16.57
CA SER A 49 29.85 1.94 -15.12
C SER A 49 28.59 2.68 -14.66
N GLU A 50 27.46 2.00 -14.70
CA GLU A 50 26.43 2.11 -13.65
C GLU A 50 25.99 0.72 -13.13
N THR A 51 26.93 -0.24 -13.07
CA THR A 51 26.69 -1.53 -12.43
C THR A 51 27.35 -1.57 -11.06
N ASP A 52 26.84 -0.82 -10.08
CA ASP A 52 27.18 -1.13 -8.68
C ASP A 52 26.13 -0.59 -7.67
N GLY A 53 24.88 -1.06 -7.79
CA GLY A 53 23.81 -0.72 -6.84
C GLY A 53 23.57 -1.76 -5.76
N CYS A 54 23.79 -3.04 -6.05
CA CYS A 54 23.62 -4.12 -5.08
C CYS A 54 24.97 -4.62 -4.61
N LYS A 55 25.43 -4.11 -3.46
CA LYS A 55 26.44 -4.84 -2.70
C LYS A 55 25.92 -6.25 -2.42
N ARG A 56 26.82 -7.24 -2.52
CA ARG A 56 26.52 -8.68 -2.58
C ARG A 56 25.49 -9.16 -1.53
N ARG A 57 24.58 -10.03 -2.00
CA ARG A 57 23.55 -10.79 -1.26
C ARG A 57 22.69 -9.93 -0.34
N GLU A 58 21.94 -8.99 -0.89
CA GLU A 58 20.72 -8.60 -0.20
C GLU A 58 19.69 -9.72 -0.43
N PRO A 59 19.26 -10.45 0.62
CA PRO A 59 18.19 -11.42 0.50
C PRO A 59 16.95 -10.73 -0.03
N LEU A 60 16.06 -11.46 -0.69
CA LEU A 60 14.75 -10.94 -1.08
C LEU A 60 14.10 -10.26 0.14
N THR A 61 13.78 -8.97 0.05
CA THR A 61 13.03 -8.23 1.06
C THR A 61 11.81 -7.57 0.45
N LEU A 62 10.82 -7.26 1.28
CA LEU A 62 9.67 -6.44 0.92
C LEU A 62 9.69 -5.12 1.68
N ASP A 63 9.14 -4.07 1.10
CA ASP A 63 8.92 -2.81 1.81
C ASP A 63 7.96 -3.04 2.99
N GLU A 64 8.14 -2.26 4.06
CA GLU A 64 7.48 -2.43 5.36
C GLU A 64 5.96 -2.55 5.29
N ALA A 65 5.30 -1.94 4.30
CA ALA A 65 3.85 -2.03 4.14
C ALA A 65 3.34 -3.41 3.68
N PHE A 66 4.21 -4.25 3.11
CA PHE A 66 3.83 -5.55 2.54
C PHE A 66 4.15 -6.68 3.53
N GLN A 67 3.11 -7.12 4.25
CA GLN A 67 3.22 -8.09 5.33
C GLN A 67 2.01 -9.04 5.32
N SER A 68 2.06 -10.09 6.13
CA SER A 68 0.86 -10.88 6.45
C SER A 68 -0.21 -9.98 7.09
N HIS A 69 -1.48 -10.40 6.99
CA HIS A 69 -2.64 -9.62 7.45
C HIS A 69 -2.84 -8.29 6.71
N MET A 70 -2.16 -8.02 5.59
CA MET A 70 -2.39 -6.81 4.80
C MET A 70 -3.62 -6.91 3.91
N VAL A 71 -4.25 -5.80 3.60
CA VAL A 71 -5.10 -5.75 2.41
C VAL A 71 -4.26 -5.23 1.24
N LEU A 72 -4.43 -5.85 0.07
CA LEU A 72 -3.70 -5.54 -1.15
C LEU A 72 -4.66 -4.96 -2.19
N GLN A 73 -4.25 -3.86 -2.85
CA GLN A 73 -5.09 -3.15 -3.83
C GLN A 73 -5.58 -4.09 -4.94
N HIS A 74 -6.89 -4.35 -5.04
CA HIS A 74 -7.40 -5.42 -5.90
C HIS A 74 -7.32 -5.11 -7.40
N THR A 75 -7.45 -3.83 -7.78
CA THR A 75 -7.34 -3.38 -9.19
C THR A 75 -5.91 -3.42 -9.72
N LYS A 76 -4.91 -3.28 -8.83
CA LYS A 76 -3.48 -3.32 -9.17
C LYS A 76 -2.66 -3.93 -8.01
N PRO A 77 -2.78 -5.25 -7.79
CA PRO A 77 -2.18 -5.92 -6.64
C PRO A 77 -0.68 -6.10 -6.83
N CYS A 78 0.09 -5.11 -6.35
CA CYS A 78 1.54 -5.09 -6.47
C CYS A 78 2.21 -5.07 -5.10
N VAL A 79 3.33 -5.76 -5.01
CA VAL A 79 4.29 -5.65 -3.90
C VAL A 79 5.60 -5.06 -4.40
N ALA A 80 6.31 -4.37 -3.53
CA ALA A 80 7.62 -3.79 -3.83
C ALA A 80 8.63 -4.16 -2.75
N GLY A 81 9.92 -4.10 -3.11
CA GLY A 81 11.00 -4.44 -2.21
C GLY A 81 12.37 -4.33 -2.86
N THR A 82 13.36 -5.03 -2.29
CA THR A 82 14.70 -5.16 -2.88
C THR A 82 15.08 -6.61 -3.13
N SER A 83 15.76 -6.85 -4.25
CA SER A 83 16.44 -8.10 -4.55
C SER A 83 17.48 -7.90 -5.63
N ASN A 84 18.59 -8.63 -5.53
CA ASN A 84 19.60 -8.73 -6.59
C ASN A 84 19.34 -9.88 -7.59
N ALA A 85 18.27 -10.65 -7.40
CA ALA A 85 17.88 -11.76 -8.24
C ALA A 85 16.51 -11.50 -8.87
N ALA A 86 16.18 -12.26 -9.93
CA ALA A 86 14.86 -12.19 -10.55
C ALA A 86 13.78 -12.59 -9.54
N VAL A 87 12.82 -11.70 -9.32
CA VAL A 87 11.70 -11.91 -8.41
C VAL A 87 10.44 -12.27 -9.18
N HIS A 88 9.62 -13.14 -8.61
CA HIS A 88 8.29 -13.43 -9.10
C HIS A 88 7.29 -13.56 -7.96
N ILE A 89 6.07 -13.10 -8.23
CA ILE A 89 4.93 -13.22 -7.33
C ILE A 89 4.03 -14.35 -7.82
N ARG A 90 3.49 -15.13 -6.88
CA ARG A 90 2.52 -16.20 -7.15
C ARG A 90 1.31 -16.08 -6.24
N PHE A 91 0.16 -16.31 -6.86
CA PHE A 91 -1.12 -16.47 -6.20
C PHE A 91 -1.96 -17.49 -6.99
N ALA A 92 -2.46 -18.52 -6.32
CA ALA A 92 -3.12 -19.67 -6.96
C ALA A 92 -2.26 -20.25 -8.11
N SER A 93 -2.83 -20.39 -9.31
CA SER A 93 -2.12 -20.85 -10.52
C SER A 93 -1.40 -19.72 -11.28
N VAL A 94 -1.54 -18.47 -10.82
CA VAL A 94 -0.97 -17.30 -11.50
C VAL A 94 0.44 -17.03 -10.99
N ARG A 95 1.35 -16.80 -11.94
CA ARG A 95 2.72 -16.33 -11.71
C ARG A 95 2.96 -15.08 -12.54
N SER A 96 3.61 -14.08 -11.95
CA SER A 96 4.04 -12.87 -12.65
C SER A 96 5.45 -12.50 -12.24
N ASP A 97 6.28 -12.14 -13.21
CA ASP A 97 7.66 -11.71 -12.97
C ASP A 97 7.70 -10.22 -12.59
N ALA A 98 8.65 -9.86 -11.75
CA ALA A 98 8.81 -8.50 -11.29
C ALA A 98 9.52 -7.62 -12.32
N VAL A 99 9.19 -6.34 -12.34
CA VAL A 99 9.94 -5.31 -13.05
C VAL A 99 11.02 -4.77 -12.11
N HIS A 100 12.28 -4.76 -12.55
CA HIS A 100 13.42 -4.29 -11.77
C HIS A 100 13.92 -2.91 -12.23
N GLN A 101 14.32 -2.09 -11.26
CA GLN A 101 15.10 -0.86 -11.46
C GLN A 101 16.27 -0.88 -10.47
N GLY A 102 17.45 -1.32 -10.95
CA GLY A 102 18.56 -1.69 -10.06
C GLY A 102 18.15 -2.86 -9.16
N CYS A 103 18.33 -2.71 -7.84
CA CYS A 103 17.90 -3.72 -6.86
C CYS A 103 16.42 -3.58 -6.45
N ARG A 104 15.77 -2.47 -6.80
CA ARG A 104 14.35 -2.28 -6.49
C ARG A 104 13.53 -3.09 -7.48
N PHE A 105 12.46 -3.70 -6.98
CA PHE A 105 11.52 -4.41 -7.84
C PHE A 105 10.08 -4.07 -7.48
N VAL A 106 9.20 -4.23 -8.47
CA VAL A 106 7.75 -4.24 -8.29
C VAL A 106 7.21 -5.49 -8.97
N ALA A 107 6.50 -6.32 -8.21
CA ALA A 107 5.85 -7.54 -8.71
C ALA A 107 4.34 -7.40 -8.58
N CYS A 108 3.62 -7.49 -9.70
CA CYS A 108 2.17 -7.30 -9.75
C CYS A 108 1.47 -8.55 -10.22
N LEU A 109 0.37 -8.92 -9.55
CA LEU A 109 -0.58 -9.89 -10.06
C LEU A 109 -1.57 -9.19 -11.02
N PRO A 110 -2.25 -9.94 -11.90
CA PRO A 110 -3.43 -9.42 -12.59
C PRO A 110 -4.49 -8.92 -11.60
N PRO A 111 -5.41 -8.03 -12.01
CA PRO A 111 -6.51 -7.58 -11.16
C PRO A 111 -7.25 -8.76 -10.53
N GLN A 112 -7.58 -8.62 -9.25
CA GLN A 112 -8.32 -9.62 -8.48
C GLN A 112 -9.70 -9.11 -8.12
N THR A 113 -10.62 -10.03 -7.90
CA THR A 113 -11.94 -9.70 -7.37
C THR A 113 -11.80 -9.31 -5.90
N ALA A 114 -12.31 -8.12 -5.58
CA ALA A 114 -12.57 -7.67 -4.23
C ALA A 114 -13.37 -8.71 -3.42
N SER A 115 -12.80 -9.22 -2.31
CA SER A 115 -13.45 -10.26 -1.50
C SER A 115 -12.97 -10.21 -0.05
N PRO A 116 -13.83 -10.50 0.95
CA PRO A 116 -13.39 -10.65 2.35
C PRO A 116 -12.58 -11.94 2.59
N THR A 117 -12.48 -12.83 1.61
CA THR A 117 -11.71 -14.08 1.72
C THR A 117 -10.21 -13.79 1.82
N SER A 118 -9.55 -14.41 2.78
CA SER A 118 -8.11 -14.30 2.94
C SER A 118 -7.35 -15.35 2.11
N HIS A 119 -6.16 -14.96 1.70
CA HIS A 119 -5.33 -15.70 0.76
C HIS A 119 -3.86 -15.72 1.20
N THR A 120 -3.11 -16.68 0.68
CA THR A 120 -1.66 -16.72 0.81
C THR A 120 -1.03 -16.31 -0.52
N ILE A 121 -0.11 -15.34 -0.45
CA ILE A 121 0.66 -14.85 -1.59
C ILE A 121 2.13 -15.18 -1.34
N LYS A 122 2.84 -15.61 -2.39
CA LYS A 122 4.25 -15.94 -2.32
C LYS A 122 5.07 -15.04 -3.22
N VAL A 123 6.12 -14.44 -2.68
CA VAL A 123 7.11 -13.67 -3.43
C VAL A 123 8.43 -14.42 -3.32
N HIS A 124 9.07 -14.71 -4.44
CA HIS A 124 10.23 -15.59 -4.42
C HIS A 124 11.22 -15.28 -5.52
N THR A 125 12.47 -15.65 -5.25
CA THR A 125 13.54 -15.82 -6.20
C THR A 125 13.80 -17.32 -6.36
N ASN A 126 14.84 -17.71 -7.09
CA ASN A 126 15.26 -19.12 -7.14
C ASN A 126 15.84 -19.63 -5.81
N ALA A 127 16.24 -18.75 -4.89
CA ALA A 127 16.95 -19.12 -3.66
C ALA A 127 16.23 -18.71 -2.36
N SER A 128 15.16 -17.93 -2.43
CA SER A 128 14.45 -17.42 -1.25
C SER A 128 12.98 -17.21 -1.55
N GLU A 129 12.13 -17.39 -0.54
CA GLU A 129 10.69 -17.19 -0.61
C GLU A 129 10.22 -16.41 0.63
N ILE A 130 9.34 -15.44 0.41
CA ILE A 130 8.55 -14.77 1.44
C ILE A 130 7.10 -15.17 1.22
N THR A 131 6.47 -15.70 2.27
CA THR A 131 5.05 -16.03 2.29
C THR A 131 4.30 -14.95 3.06
N LEU A 132 3.32 -14.32 2.39
CA LEU A 132 2.39 -13.36 2.97
C LEU A 132 1.08 -14.10 3.23
N GLU A 133 0.74 -14.27 4.49
CA GLU A 133 -0.43 -15.01 4.93
C GLU A 133 -1.59 -14.07 5.24
N ASN A 134 -2.79 -14.61 5.19
CA ASN A 134 -4.01 -13.89 5.51
C ASN A 134 -4.08 -12.56 4.73
N VAL A 135 -3.83 -12.52 3.43
CA VAL A 135 -3.93 -11.31 2.59
C VAL A 135 -5.34 -11.23 2.00
N VAL A 136 -5.97 -10.07 2.04
CA VAL A 136 -7.27 -9.81 1.40
C VAL A 136 -7.05 -8.90 0.18
N PHE A 137 -7.83 -9.07 -0.89
CA PHE A 137 -7.82 -8.14 -2.02
C PHE A 137 -8.94 -7.10 -1.85
N GLY A 138 -8.59 -5.81 -1.77
CA GLY A 138 -9.54 -4.69 -1.60
C GLY A 138 -8.99 -3.30 -1.96
N ASP A 139 -9.56 -2.19 -1.49
CA ASP A 139 -9.16 -0.79 -1.82
C ASP A 139 -8.48 0.00 -0.70
N VAL A 140 -7.25 0.47 -0.95
CA VAL A 140 -6.41 1.10 0.10
C VAL A 140 -6.87 2.53 0.30
N PHE A 141 -7.29 2.89 1.50
CA PHE A 141 -7.54 4.28 1.86
C PHE A 141 -6.47 4.80 2.81
N TYR A 142 -5.84 5.91 2.42
CA TYR A 142 -4.94 6.64 3.28
C TYR A 142 -5.71 7.68 4.09
N CYS A 143 -5.62 7.53 5.39
CA CYS A 143 -6.24 8.41 6.35
C CYS A 143 -5.34 9.61 6.66
N VAL A 144 -5.32 10.57 5.74
CA VAL A 144 -4.48 11.77 5.84
C VAL A 144 -5.33 13.04 5.80
N GLY A 145 -4.92 14.08 6.52
CA GLY A 145 -5.62 15.36 6.52
C GLY A 145 -5.20 16.26 7.67
N GLN A 146 -6.04 17.26 7.96
CA GLN A 146 -5.87 18.22 9.06
C GLN A 146 -6.04 17.55 10.43
N SER A 147 -5.83 18.32 11.52
CA SER A 147 -5.84 17.84 12.91
C SER A 147 -7.08 17.01 13.31
N ASN A 148 -8.24 17.26 12.71
CA ASN A 148 -9.46 16.48 12.95
C ASN A 148 -9.33 15.01 12.53
N MET A 149 -8.47 14.68 11.57
CA MET A 149 -8.16 13.29 11.20
C MET A 149 -7.37 12.56 12.28
N MET A 150 -6.70 13.28 13.17
CA MET A 150 -5.99 12.71 14.31
C MET A 150 -6.90 12.49 15.52
N MET A 151 -8.13 13.02 15.52
CA MET A 151 -9.10 12.74 16.57
C MET A 151 -9.42 11.25 16.57
N THR A 152 -9.07 10.58 17.65
CA THR A 152 -9.28 9.14 17.77
C THR A 152 -10.68 8.86 18.31
N LEU A 153 -11.13 7.62 18.15
CA LEU A 153 -12.37 7.18 18.81
C LEU A 153 -12.32 7.41 20.33
N ALA A 154 -11.14 7.32 20.95
CA ALA A 154 -10.99 7.57 22.38
C ALA A 154 -11.22 9.03 22.81
N THR A 155 -10.97 10.00 21.92
CA THR A 155 -10.98 11.44 22.23
C THR A 155 -12.15 12.19 21.60
N GLN A 156 -13.10 11.50 20.97
CA GLN A 156 -14.32 12.10 20.43
C GLN A 156 -15.30 12.44 21.55
N GLY A 157 -15.45 13.75 21.84
CA GLY A 157 -16.49 14.27 22.74
C GLY A 157 -16.08 14.40 24.22
N SER A 158 -16.90 15.15 24.98
CA SER A 158 -16.75 15.40 26.43
C SER A 158 -17.11 14.19 27.31
N VAL A 159 -17.50 13.08 26.69
CA VAL A 159 -17.76 11.80 27.35
C VAL A 159 -16.57 10.90 27.03
N PRO A 160 -15.80 10.44 28.04
CA PRO A 160 -14.69 9.54 27.76
C PRO A 160 -15.24 8.31 27.06
N PHE A 161 -14.61 7.92 25.95
CA PHE A 161 -14.92 6.71 25.17
C PHE A 161 -15.04 5.44 26.03
N GLN A 162 -14.50 5.46 27.25
CA GLN A 162 -14.71 4.46 28.30
C GLN A 162 -16.20 4.27 28.68
N THR A 163 -17.05 5.30 28.60
CA THR A 163 -18.49 5.21 28.87
C THR A 163 -19.30 4.61 27.71
N SER A 164 -18.76 4.60 26.49
CA SER A 164 -19.29 3.84 25.35
C SER A 164 -18.98 2.34 25.42
N PHE A 165 -18.30 1.84 26.46
CA PHE A 165 -18.09 0.39 26.64
C PHE A 165 -19.32 -0.39 27.13
N SER A 166 -20.42 0.28 27.50
CA SER A 166 -21.73 -0.39 27.54
C SER A 166 -22.16 -0.90 26.15
N TYR A 167 -21.59 -0.36 25.06
CA TYR A 167 -21.72 -0.85 23.68
C TYR A 167 -20.57 -1.79 23.26
N ALA A 168 -19.66 -2.18 24.17
CA ALA A 168 -18.49 -2.98 23.79
C ALA A 168 -18.84 -4.40 23.35
N SER A 169 -19.98 -4.96 23.77
CA SER A 169 -20.49 -6.22 23.22
C SER A 169 -21.00 -6.04 21.79
N GLU A 170 -21.71 -4.97 21.50
CA GLU A 170 -22.26 -4.66 20.18
C GLU A 170 -21.15 -4.31 19.20
N LEU A 171 -20.18 -3.48 19.61
CA LEU A 171 -18.99 -3.20 18.82
C LEU A 171 -18.18 -4.48 18.56
N ARG A 172 -17.98 -5.34 19.58
CA ARG A 172 -17.29 -6.64 19.34
C ARG A 172 -18.04 -7.52 18.35
N GLN A 173 -19.37 -7.56 18.45
CA GLN A 173 -20.20 -8.31 17.52
C GLN A 173 -20.06 -7.73 16.10
N GLU A 174 -20.10 -6.40 15.95
CA GLU A 174 -19.92 -5.74 14.66
C GLU A 174 -18.52 -6.00 14.06
N LEU A 175 -17.47 -5.96 14.88
CA LEU A 175 -16.11 -6.30 14.47
C LEU A 175 -15.99 -7.75 14.00
N GLN A 176 -16.66 -8.68 14.68
CA GLN A 176 -16.71 -10.09 14.25
C GLN A 176 -17.41 -10.27 12.91
N GLN A 177 -18.36 -9.40 12.56
CA GLN A 177 -19.02 -9.41 11.24
C GLN A 177 -18.19 -8.75 10.14
N ARG A 178 -17.10 -8.04 10.49
CA ARG A 178 -16.26 -7.28 9.54
C ARG A 178 -14.77 -7.65 9.61
N PRO A 179 -14.39 -8.95 9.53
CA PRO A 179 -12.99 -9.37 9.62
C PRO A 179 -12.12 -8.90 8.43
N HIS A 180 -12.75 -8.36 7.38
CA HIS A 180 -12.09 -7.87 6.18
C HIS A 180 -11.58 -6.43 6.31
N ILE A 181 -12.02 -5.67 7.33
CA ILE A 181 -11.48 -4.35 7.63
C ILE A 181 -10.17 -4.55 8.37
N ARG A 182 -9.10 -3.88 7.90
CA ARG A 182 -7.77 -3.98 8.51
C ARG A 182 -7.13 -2.63 8.69
N LEU A 183 -6.33 -2.56 9.74
CA LEU A 183 -5.74 -1.34 10.25
C LEU A 183 -4.22 -1.42 10.07
N PHE A 184 -3.65 -0.53 9.27
CA PHE A 184 -2.20 -0.37 9.16
C PHE A 184 -1.71 0.84 9.96
N GLU A 185 -1.17 0.59 11.15
CA GLU A 185 -0.42 1.59 11.93
C GLU A 185 1.04 1.17 11.85
N ARG A 186 1.89 2.00 11.21
CA ARG A 186 3.29 1.62 11.01
C ARG A 186 3.93 1.16 12.33
N PRO A 187 4.61 0.00 12.36
CA PRO A 187 5.02 -0.79 11.19
C PRO A 187 4.14 -2.02 10.90
N HIS A 188 2.92 -2.12 11.44
CA HIS A 188 2.17 -3.38 11.43
C HIS A 188 0.75 -3.26 10.90
N TRP A 189 0.33 -4.33 10.21
CA TRP A 189 -1.08 -4.62 9.99
C TRP A 189 -1.67 -5.28 11.22
N THR A 190 -2.84 -4.83 11.62
CA THR A 190 -3.59 -5.39 12.73
C THR A 190 -5.03 -5.64 12.32
N GLU A 191 -5.58 -6.75 12.82
CA GLU A 191 -7.01 -6.96 12.81
C GLU A 191 -7.68 -5.93 13.72
N VAL A 192 -8.89 -5.53 13.36
CA VAL A 192 -9.62 -4.53 14.13
C VAL A 192 -10.03 -5.13 15.48
N THR A 193 -9.43 -4.64 16.56
CA THR A 193 -9.84 -4.94 17.94
C THR A 193 -10.39 -3.68 18.60
N VAL A 194 -11.21 -3.86 19.63
CA VAL A 194 -11.73 -2.73 20.44
C VAL A 194 -10.58 -1.87 21.00
N HIS A 195 -9.47 -2.51 21.41
CA HIS A 195 -8.29 -1.81 21.90
C HIS A 195 -7.56 -1.05 20.80
N ALA A 196 -7.35 -1.69 19.63
CA ALA A 196 -6.73 -1.01 18.49
C ALA A 196 -7.54 0.24 18.11
N LEU A 197 -8.86 0.13 17.98
CA LEU A 197 -9.74 1.23 17.57
C LEU A 197 -9.65 2.50 18.43
N GLN A 198 -9.35 2.38 19.72
CA GLN A 198 -9.20 3.54 20.61
C GLN A 198 -8.18 4.57 20.10
N ARG A 199 -7.14 4.10 19.41
CA ARG A 199 -6.04 4.92 18.91
C ARG A 199 -6.23 5.34 17.45
N TRP A 200 -7.27 4.86 16.80
CA TRP A 200 -7.52 5.10 15.39
C TRP A 200 -8.42 6.30 15.16
N SER A 201 -8.19 6.97 14.03
CA SER A 201 -8.98 8.10 13.56
C SER A 201 -10.47 7.73 13.51
N ALA A 202 -11.29 8.48 14.23
CA ALA A 202 -12.75 8.27 14.24
C ALA A 202 -13.34 8.46 12.84
N VAL A 203 -12.86 9.47 12.11
CA VAL A 203 -13.29 9.73 10.72
C VAL A 203 -13.02 8.52 9.84
N CYS A 204 -11.84 7.93 9.94
CA CYS A 204 -11.49 6.77 9.14
C CYS A 204 -12.27 5.52 9.49
N TRP A 205 -12.52 5.32 10.78
CA TRP A 205 -13.35 4.22 11.22
C TRP A 205 -14.76 4.32 10.64
N PHE A 206 -15.42 5.48 10.77
CA PHE A 206 -16.77 5.68 10.26
C PHE A 206 -16.82 5.66 8.72
N PHE A 207 -15.77 6.16 8.06
CA PHE A 207 -15.64 6.02 6.61
C PHE A 207 -15.59 4.54 6.21
N ALA A 208 -14.75 3.73 6.86
CA ALA A 208 -14.64 2.30 6.55
C ALA A 208 -15.93 1.50 6.83
N LEU A 209 -16.75 1.93 7.81
CA LEU A 209 -18.07 1.35 8.07
C LEU A 209 -19.12 1.69 7.00
N ALA A 210 -18.95 2.81 6.31
CA ALA A 210 -19.88 3.30 5.29
C ALA A 210 -19.63 2.72 3.88
N LEU A 211 -18.58 1.89 3.73
CA LEU A 211 -18.25 1.15 2.52
C LEU A 211 -18.85 -0.26 2.60
#